data_AF-A0A348WIH0-F1
#
_entry.id   AF-A0A348WIH0-F1
#
_cell.length_a   1.000
_cell.length_b   1.000
_cell.length_c   1.000
_cell.angle_alpha   90.00
_cell.angle_beta   90.00
_cell.angle_gamma   90.00
#
_symmetry.space_group_name_H-M   'P 1'
#
loop_
_entity.id
_entity.type
_entity.pdbx_description
1 polymer ?
#
loop_
_entity_poly.entity_id
_entity_poly.type
_entity_poly.pdbx_seq_one_letter_code
_entity_poly.pdbx_strand_id
1 'polypeptide(L)'
;LQQMADLQTEHEKTKEASAAKSEFLATVSHELRTPLTSIKGSLDLIAARALGEIPPKMEPILTIAQRNSTRLNALINDLLDLQKMEAGRMD
;
A
#
# COMPACT_ATOMS: atom_id res chain seq x y z
N LEU A 1 36.02 -13.09 -21.80
CA LEU A 1 36.27 -13.18 -20.34
C LEU A 1 35.90 -11.87 -19.64
N GLN A 2 36.53 -10.72 -19.98
CA GLN A 2 36.18 -9.41 -19.39
C GLN A 2 34.69 -9.03 -19.55
N GLN A 3 34.14 -9.10 -20.77
CA GLN A 3 32.72 -8.81 -21.03
C GLN A 3 31.74 -9.66 -20.21
N MET A 4 32.09 -10.92 -19.89
CA MET A 4 31.22 -11.78 -19.08
C MET A 4 31.27 -11.38 -17.60
N ALA A 5 32.44 -10.98 -17.10
CA ALA A 5 32.60 -10.46 -15.74
C ALA A 5 31.89 -9.10 -15.57
N ASP A 6 31.96 -8.23 -16.58
CA ASP A 6 31.25 -6.95 -16.59
C ASP A 6 29.73 -7.17 -16.60
N LEU A 7 29.23 -8.10 -17.42
CA LEU A 7 27.81 -8.49 -17.45
C LEU A 7 27.34 -9.09 -16.11
N GLN A 8 28.15 -9.94 -15.48
CA GLN A 8 27.83 -10.50 -14.16
C GLN A 8 27.75 -9.41 -13.09
N THR A 9 28.68 -8.46 -13.12
CA THR A 9 28.71 -7.33 -12.18
C THR A 9 27.47 -6.44 -12.35
N GLU A 10 27.08 -6.13 -13.59
CA GLU A 10 25.85 -5.36 -13.86
C GLU A 10 24.58 -6.13 -13.50
N HIS A 11 24.58 -7.45 -13.70
CA HIS A 11 23.45 -8.29 -13.28
C HIS A 11 23.28 -8.28 -11.76
N GLU A 12 24.38 -8.43 -11.00
CA GLU A 12 24.33 -8.41 -9.53
C GLU A 12 23.85 -7.06 -9.00
N LYS A 13 24.37 -5.94 -9.53
CA LYS A 13 23.91 -4.58 -9.18
C LYS A 13 22.42 -4.39 -9.44
N THR A 14 21.94 -4.85 -10.60
CA THR A 14 20.52 -4.75 -10.97
C THR A 14 19.65 -5.55 -9.98
N LYS A 15 20.12 -6.73 -9.58
CA LYS A 15 19.42 -7.59 -8.63
C LYS A 15 19.38 -6.97 -7.23
N GLU A 16 20.48 -6.41 -6.76
CA GLU A 16 20.54 -5.69 -5.48
C GLU A 16 19.60 -4.47 -5.48
N ALA A 17 19.63 -3.67 -6.55
CA ALA A 17 18.73 -2.52 -6.69
C ALA A 17 17.25 -2.94 -6.71
N SER A 18 16.93 -4.03 -7.40
CA SER A 18 15.56 -4.58 -7.41
C SER A 18 15.14 -5.07 -6.03
N ALA A 19 16.01 -5.76 -5.29
CA ALA A 19 15.71 -6.22 -3.94
C ALA A 19 15.45 -5.05 -2.98
N ALA A 20 16.30 -4.02 -3.02
CA ALA A 20 16.15 -2.81 -2.20
C ALA A 20 14.84 -2.06 -2.52
N LYS A 21 14.46 -1.96 -3.80
CA LYS A 21 13.17 -1.39 -4.22
C LYS A 21 11.99 -2.16 -3.60
N SER A 22 12.03 -3.50 -3.68
CA SER A 22 10.96 -4.33 -3.14
C SER A 22 10.86 -4.25 -1.61
N GLU A 23 11.97 -4.24 -0.90
CA GLU A 23 12.00 -4.08 0.56
C GLU A 23 11.45 -2.71 0.99
N PHE A 24 11.85 -1.65 0.30
CA PHE A 24 11.35 -0.31 0.54
C PHE A 24 9.82 -0.23 0.36
N LEU A 25 9.30 -0.74 -0.77
CA LEU A 25 7.87 -0.72 -1.05
C LEU A 25 7.06 -1.58 -0.08
N ALA A 26 7.58 -2.73 0.31
CA ALA A 26 6.94 -3.57 1.33
C ALA A 26 6.85 -2.83 2.67
N THR A 27 7.96 -2.25 3.12
CA THR A 27 8.04 -1.50 4.39
C THR A 27 7.06 -0.33 4.41
N VAL A 28 7.10 0.53 3.39
CA VAL A 28 6.19 1.68 3.28
C VAL A 28 4.73 1.22 3.26
N SER A 29 4.40 0.16 2.52
CA SER A 29 3.03 -0.36 2.46
C SER A 29 2.55 -0.88 3.82
N HIS A 30 3.40 -1.57 4.58
CA HIS A 30 3.10 -2.03 5.92
C HIS A 30 2.88 -0.86 6.89
N GLU A 31 3.76 0.15 6.84
CA GLU A 31 3.66 1.34 7.69
C GLU A 31 2.44 2.21 7.36
N LEU A 32 1.99 2.23 6.10
CA LEU A 32 0.77 2.94 5.70
C LEU A 32 -0.51 2.18 6.08
N ARG A 33 -0.50 0.84 6.10
CA ARG A 33 -1.69 0.04 6.40
C ARG A 33 -2.18 0.24 7.83
N THR A 34 -1.29 0.36 8.81
CA THR A 34 -1.65 0.57 10.22
C THR A 34 -2.44 1.86 10.48
N PRO A 35 -1.92 3.07 10.16
CA PRO A 35 -2.66 4.31 10.35
C PRO A 35 -3.93 4.37 9.50
N LEU A 36 -3.91 3.80 8.28
CA LEU A 36 -5.10 3.76 7.43
C LEU A 36 -6.20 2.86 8.01
N THR A 37 -5.83 1.74 8.63
CA THR A 37 -6.77 0.86 9.33
C THR A 37 -7.45 1.59 10.49
N SER A 38 -6.69 2.36 11.27
CA SER A 38 -7.23 3.19 12.36
C SER A 38 -8.17 4.30 11.86
N ILE A 39 -7.81 4.96 10.76
CA ILE A 39 -8.66 5.97 10.11
C ILE A 39 -9.96 5.32 9.61
N LYS A 40 -9.86 4.19 8.91
CA LYS A 40 -11.02 3.46 8.40
C LYS A 40 -11.93 3.02 9.55
N GLY A 41 -11.37 2.43 10.61
CA GLY A 41 -12.13 2.00 11.78
C GLY A 41 -12.89 3.16 12.44
N SER A 42 -12.23 4.32 12.59
CA SER A 42 -12.89 5.53 13.10
C SER A 42 -14.06 5.97 12.22
N LEU A 43 -13.86 5.99 10.90
CA LEU A 43 -14.91 6.36 9.94
C LEU A 43 -16.05 5.35 9.91
N ASP A 44 -15.77 4.05 10.04
CA ASP A 44 -16.77 3.00 10.10
C ASP A 44 -17.63 3.10 11.37
N LEU A 45 -17.03 3.42 12.52
CA LEU A 45 -17.77 3.67 13.76
C LEU A 45 -18.70 4.88 13.66
N ILE A 46 -18.21 5.96 13.03
CA ILE A 46 -19.03 7.15 12.75
C ILE A 46 -20.19 6.77 11.82
N ALA A 47 -19.91 6.09 10.70
CA ALA A 47 -20.91 5.67 9.73
C ALA A 47 -21.97 4.72 10.34
N ALA A 48 -21.57 3.86 11.28
CA ALA A 48 -22.45 2.98 12.04
C ALA A 48 -23.30 3.72 13.10
N ARG A 49 -23.15 5.05 13.24
CA ARG A 49 -23.81 5.86 14.28
C ARG A 49 -23.50 5.40 15.70
N ALA A 50 -22.38 4.68 15.89
CA ALA A 50 -21.98 4.16 17.20
C ALA A 50 -21.59 5.28 18.18
N LEU A 51 -21.27 6.47 17.66
CA LEU A 51 -20.95 7.68 18.44
C LEU A 51 -22.12 8.68 18.49
N GLY A 52 -23.31 8.28 18.03
CA GLY A 52 -24.50 9.13 17.93
C GLY A 52 -24.84 9.52 16.49
N GLU A 53 -25.84 10.40 16.37
CA GLU A 53 -26.35 10.90 15.09
C GLU A 53 -25.33 11.79 14.38
N ILE A 54 -25.23 11.65 13.06
CA ILE A 54 -24.38 12.48 12.22
C ILE A 54 -25.17 13.73 11.80
N PRO A 55 -24.67 14.95 12.03
CA PRO A 55 -25.29 16.15 11.49
C PRO A 55 -25.41 16.06 9.95
N PRO A 56 -26.56 16.37 9.33
CA PRO A 56 -26.75 16.21 7.88
C PRO A 56 -25.71 16.93 7.02
N LYS A 57 -25.12 18.03 7.53
CA LYS A 57 -24.05 18.78 6.84
C LYS A 57 -22.72 18.03 6.80
N MET A 58 -22.47 17.09 7.71
CA MET A 58 -21.23 16.30 7.79
C MET A 58 -21.30 15.00 6.99
N GLU A 59 -22.49 14.49 6.73
CA GLU A 59 -22.68 13.20 6.05
C GLU A 59 -22.00 13.12 4.67
N PRO A 60 -22.04 14.15 3.80
CA PRO A 60 -21.34 14.10 2.51
C PRO A 60 -19.83 13.99 2.66
N ILE A 61 -19.22 14.78 3.56
CA ILE A 61 -17.75 14.80 3.72
C ILE A 61 -17.24 13.51 4.40
N LEU A 62 -18.00 12.97 5.35
CA LEU A 62 -17.67 11.69 6.00
C LEU A 62 -17.77 10.52 5.02
N THR A 63 -18.80 10.52 4.15
CA THR A 63 -18.95 9.53 3.08
C THR A 63 -17.76 9.59 2.11
N ILE A 64 -17.32 10.79 1.73
CA ILE A 64 -16.13 10.98 0.90
C ILE A 64 -14.88 10.43 1.61
N ALA A 65 -14.69 10.74 2.89
CA ALA A 65 -13.55 10.25 3.66
C ALA A 65 -13.51 8.71 3.73
N GLN A 66 -14.64 8.06 4.01
CA GLN A 66 -14.74 6.61 4.10
C GLN A 66 -14.44 5.93 2.75
N ARG A 67 -14.98 6.47 1.65
CA ARG A 67 -14.69 5.99 0.29
C ARG A 67 -13.21 6.12 -0.07
N ASN A 68 -12.59 7.26 0.26
CA ASN A 68 -11.18 7.47 -0.02
C ASN A 68 -10.27 6.59 0.84
N SER A 69 -10.60 6.39 2.11
CA SER A 69 -9.88 5.46 2.99
C SER A 69 -9.90 4.03 2.44
N THR A 70 -11.08 3.57 1.98
CA THR A 70 -11.24 2.25 1.34
C THR A 70 -10.45 2.16 0.04
N ARG A 71 -10.53 3.18 -0.82
CA ARG A 71 -9.78 3.23 -2.09
C ARG A 71 -8.28 3.20 -1.87
N LEU A 72 -7.77 3.95 -0.89
CA LEU A 72 -6.34 3.99 -0.59
C LEU A 72 -5.84 2.61 -0.11
N ASN A 73 -6.64 1.90 0.69
CA ASN A 73 -6.29 0.56 1.12
C ASN A 73 -6.20 -0.43 -0.04
N ALA A 74 -7.13 -0.33 -1.01
CA ALA A 74 -7.07 -1.12 -2.24
C ALA A 74 -5.81 -0.80 -3.06
N LEU A 75 -5.47 0.48 -3.25
CA LEU A 75 -4.26 0.87 -3.98
C LEU A 75 -2.96 0.38 -3.31
N ILE A 76 -2.90 0.35 -1.97
CA ILE A 76 -1.76 -0.22 -1.25
C ILE A 76 -1.67 -1.74 -1.50
N ASN A 77 -2.80 -2.44 -1.54
CA ASN A 77 -2.81 -3.87 -1.86
C ASN A 77 -2.37 -4.12 -3.30
N ASP A 78 -2.91 -3.37 -4.27
CA ASP A 78 -2.55 -3.50 -5.68
C ASP A 78 -1.05 -3.26 -5.90
N LEU A 79 -0.46 -2.29 -5.19
CA LEU A 79 0.98 -2.02 -5.22
C LEU A 79 1.80 -3.21 -4.71
N LEU A 80 1.36 -3.85 -3.62
CA LEU A 80 2.01 -5.03 -3.07
C LEU A 80 1.89 -6.24 -4.01
N ASP A 81 0.74 -6.42 -4.65
CA ASP A 81 0.52 -7.51 -5.59
C ASP A 81 1.38 -7.34 -6.85
N LEU A 82 1.51 -6.11 -7.36
CA LEU A 82 2.45 -5.78 -8.43
C LEU A 82 3.90 -6.15 -8.06
N GLN A 83 4.33 -5.88 -6.82
CA GLN A 83 5.66 -6.25 -6.36
C GLN A 83 5.87 -7.76 -6.32
N LYS A 84 4.88 -8.54 -5.89
CA LYS A 84 4.95 -10.01 -5.93
C LYS A 84 5.03 -10.55 -7.36
N MET A 85 4.29 -9.93 -8.28
CA MET A 85 4.34 -10.27 -9.71
C MET A 85 5.71 -9.98 -10.32
N GLU A 86 6.29 -8.79 -10.07
CA GLU A 86 7.65 -8.43 -10.53
C GLU A 86 8.71 -9.42 -10.01
N ALA A 87 8.52 -9.94 -8.79
CA ALA A 87 9.43 -10.90 -8.17
C ALA A 87 9.21 -12.36 -8.64
N GLY A 88 8.20 -12.63 -9.48
CA GLY A 88 7.82 -14.00 -9.88
C GLY A 88 7.26 -14.84 -8.73
N ARG A 89 6.74 -14.21 -7.66
CA ARG A 89 6.27 -14.84 -6.42
C ARG A 89 4.74 -14.78 -6.28
N MET A 90 4.01 -15.15 -7.34
CA MET A 90 2.57 -15.35 -7.21
C MET A 90 2.31 -16.76 -6.65
N ASP A 91 1.81 -16.82 -5.41
CA ASP A 91 1.08 -17.96 -4.83
C ASP A 91 -0.39 -17.56 -4.65
#